data_AF-A0A940HSG0-F1
#
_entry.id   AF-A0A940HSG0-F1
#
_cell.length_a   1.000
_cell.length_b   1.000
_cell.length_c   1.000
_cell.angle_alpha   90.00
_cell.angle_beta   90.00
_cell.angle_gamma   90.00
#
_symmetry.space_group_name_H-M   'P 1'
#
loop_
_entity.id
_entity.type
_entity.pdbx_description
1 polymer ?
#
loop_
_entity_poly.entity_id
_entity_poly.type
_entity_poly.pdbx_seq_one_letter_code
_entity_poly.pdbx_strand_id
1 'polypeptide(L)'
;MKRPVLHIILIAAMGLAFNIAKSQSLIAERAGDNTYSLSAASIQFDPNDHLAVQTAAKLLQEDIFRITGQRPELNPSLSNGPLIIIGSADRSGIIKKLVAGKKINLTAINNRWEAFQLTSAKDPTGKRPSLVITGSDARGTAFGVFELSKQAGVSPWYWWADVPVKTRKE
;
A
#
# COMPACT_ATOMS: atom_id res chain seq x y z
N MET A 1 -28.70 43.10 53.51
CA MET A 1 -27.28 42.72 53.45
C MET A 1 -26.87 42.66 51.97
N LYS A 2 -25.83 43.38 51.52
CA LYS A 2 -25.36 43.42 50.11
C LYS A 2 -23.85 43.14 50.05
N ARG A 3 -23.38 42.47 48.97
CA ARG A 3 -22.00 42.36 48.38
C ARG A 3 -21.66 40.87 48.01
N PRO A 4 -20.74 40.59 47.06
CA PRO A 4 -20.78 41.04 45.65
C PRO A 4 -20.32 39.96 44.61
N VAL A 5 -20.27 40.38 43.36
CA VAL A 5 -19.84 39.71 42.10
C VAL A 5 -18.48 38.98 42.14
N LEU A 6 -18.41 37.79 41.53
CA LEU A 6 -17.29 37.13 40.78
C LEU A 6 -17.76 35.70 40.37
N HIS A 7 -17.37 35.00 39.28
CA HIS A 7 -16.75 35.38 37.98
C HIS A 7 -16.79 34.21 36.96
N ILE A 8 -16.44 34.50 35.69
CA ILE A 8 -15.90 33.60 34.63
C ILE A 8 -16.79 32.53 33.95
N ILE A 9 -16.81 32.65 32.63
CA ILE A 9 -17.34 31.76 31.58
C ILE A 9 -16.54 30.44 31.50
N LEU A 10 -17.21 29.31 31.23
CA LEU A 10 -16.56 28.20 30.52
C LEU A 10 -17.47 27.63 29.42
N ILE A 11 -17.30 28.14 28.20
CA ILE A 11 -17.78 27.47 26.99
C ILE A 11 -16.83 26.30 26.73
N ALA A 12 -17.18 25.12 27.24
CA ALA A 12 -16.49 23.88 26.88
C ALA A 12 -16.91 23.49 25.46
N ALA A 13 -16.08 23.85 24.48
CA ALA A 13 -16.36 23.62 23.07
C ALA A 13 -16.50 22.11 22.77
N MET A 14 -17.73 21.65 22.57
CA MET A 14 -18.00 20.33 21.97
C MET A 14 -17.79 20.40 20.45
N GLY A 15 -16.61 20.88 20.05
CA GLY A 15 -16.09 20.76 18.70
C GLY A 15 -15.69 19.31 18.50
N LEU A 16 -16.64 18.50 18.01
CA LEU A 16 -16.39 17.12 17.63
C LEU A 16 -15.31 17.13 16.55
N ALA A 17 -14.07 16.79 16.92
CA ALA A 17 -12.94 16.75 16.01
C ALA A 17 -13.15 15.58 15.02
N PHE A 18 -13.87 15.88 13.94
CA PHE A 18 -13.88 15.08 12.71
C PHE A 18 -12.45 15.04 12.19
N ASN A 19 -11.68 14.09 12.71
CA ASN A 19 -10.44 13.65 12.13
C ASN A 19 -10.81 13.00 10.81
N ILE A 20 -10.86 13.82 9.75
CA ILE A 20 -10.95 13.35 8.38
C ILE A 20 -9.65 12.56 8.15
N ALA A 21 -9.73 11.26 8.35
CA ALA A 21 -8.68 10.33 7.98
C ALA A 21 -8.50 10.43 6.47
N LYS A 22 -7.57 11.29 6.04
CA LYS A 22 -7.16 11.39 4.65
C LYS A 22 -6.57 10.06 4.24
N SER A 23 -7.38 9.22 3.59
CA SER A 23 -6.89 8.04 2.89
C SER A 23 -5.81 8.50 1.92
N GLN A 24 -4.57 8.05 2.12
CA GLN A 24 -3.49 8.30 1.18
C GLN A 24 -3.78 7.48 -0.08
N SER A 25 -4.33 8.14 -1.10
CA SER A 25 -4.39 7.57 -2.45
C SER A 25 -2.99 7.53 -3.02
N LEU A 26 -2.47 6.33 -3.25
CA LEU A 26 -1.18 6.12 -3.93
C LEU A 26 -1.35 5.97 -5.44
N ILE A 27 -2.60 5.82 -5.91
CA ILE A 27 -2.97 5.86 -7.31
C ILE A 27 -3.34 7.29 -7.71
N ALA A 28 -2.84 7.74 -8.86
CA ALA A 28 -3.18 8.98 -9.52
C ALA A 28 -3.74 8.69 -10.92
N GLU A 29 -4.76 9.42 -11.36
CA GLU A 29 -5.35 9.26 -12.71
C GLU A 29 -4.56 9.98 -13.83
N ARG A 30 -3.51 10.71 -13.48
CA ARG A 30 -2.66 11.46 -14.41
C ARG A 30 -1.20 11.34 -14.00
N ALA A 31 -0.31 11.29 -14.98
CA ALA A 31 1.12 11.37 -14.75
C ALA A 31 1.49 12.70 -14.08
N GLY A 32 2.44 12.63 -13.15
CA GLY A 32 3.06 13.75 -12.46
C GLY A 32 4.44 13.36 -11.91
N ASP A 33 5.10 14.29 -11.23
CA ASP A 33 6.46 14.07 -10.74
C ASP A 33 6.54 12.89 -9.77
N ASN A 34 7.51 11.99 -10.01
CA ASN A 34 7.72 10.73 -9.28
C ASN A 34 6.58 9.68 -9.40
N THR A 35 5.64 9.84 -10.34
CA THR A 35 4.71 8.77 -10.71
C THR A 35 5.33 7.79 -11.71
N TYR A 36 4.79 6.58 -11.79
CA TYR A 36 5.09 5.61 -12.84
C TYR A 36 3.83 4.77 -13.13
N SER A 37 3.75 4.17 -14.32
CA SER A 37 2.57 3.41 -14.74
C SER A 37 2.53 2.01 -14.11
N LEU A 38 1.33 1.47 -13.91
CA LEU A 38 1.18 0.16 -13.27
C LEU A 38 1.56 -0.98 -14.23
N SER A 39 1.38 -0.80 -15.54
CA SER A 39 1.77 -1.79 -16.54
C SER A 39 3.29 -1.90 -16.70
N ALA A 40 4.01 -0.77 -16.58
CA ALA A 40 5.47 -0.72 -16.68
C ALA A 40 6.19 -1.28 -15.44
N ALA A 41 5.49 -1.49 -14.32
CA ALA A 41 6.07 -1.97 -13.08
C ALA A 41 6.09 -3.51 -13.01
N SER A 42 7.24 -4.09 -12.67
CA SER A 42 7.32 -5.54 -12.38
C SER A 42 7.00 -5.81 -10.91
N ILE A 43 6.39 -6.95 -10.59
CA ILE A 43 6.11 -7.34 -9.20
C ILE A 43 7.26 -8.23 -8.68
N GLN A 44 7.81 -7.92 -7.51
CA GLN A 44 8.87 -8.70 -6.87
C GLN A 44 8.46 -9.10 -5.44
N PHE A 45 8.58 -10.38 -5.11
CA PHE A 45 8.36 -10.94 -3.77
C PHE A 45 9.40 -12.03 -3.48
N ASP A 46 9.64 -12.34 -2.21
CA ASP A 46 10.54 -13.45 -1.85
C ASP A 46 9.82 -14.81 -2.02
N PRO A 47 10.34 -15.75 -2.85
CA PRO A 47 9.74 -17.09 -2.98
C PRO A 47 9.71 -17.90 -1.67
N ASN A 48 10.52 -17.50 -0.68
CA ASN A 48 10.53 -18.12 0.65
C ASN A 48 9.55 -17.46 1.63
N ASP A 49 8.83 -16.41 1.23
CA ASP A 49 7.78 -15.76 2.03
C ASP A 49 6.54 -16.67 2.17
N HIS A 50 5.59 -16.26 3.01
CA HIS A 50 4.36 -17.00 3.27
C HIS A 50 3.54 -17.20 1.99
N LEU A 51 2.91 -18.37 1.83
CA LEU A 51 2.11 -18.71 0.63
C LEU A 51 1.00 -17.70 0.34
N ALA A 52 0.40 -17.11 1.39
CA ALA A 52 -0.59 -16.04 1.24
C ALA A 52 -0.03 -14.78 0.55
N VAL A 53 1.24 -14.41 0.82
CA VAL A 53 1.93 -13.29 0.17
C VAL A 53 2.15 -13.57 -1.31
N GLN A 54 2.62 -14.78 -1.64
CA GLN A 54 2.83 -15.21 -3.03
C GLN A 54 1.51 -15.28 -3.80
N THR A 55 0.41 -15.66 -3.13
CA THR A 55 -0.94 -15.71 -3.70
C THR A 55 -1.47 -14.30 -3.94
N ALA A 56 -1.34 -13.40 -2.95
CA ALA A 56 -1.71 -11.99 -3.09
C ALA A 56 -0.94 -11.31 -4.24
N ALA A 57 0.36 -11.56 -4.39
CA ALA A 57 1.16 -11.03 -5.50
C ALA A 57 0.64 -11.50 -6.89
N LYS A 58 0.20 -12.75 -7.00
CA LYS A 58 -0.44 -13.28 -8.23
C LYS A 58 -1.82 -12.69 -8.49
N LEU A 59 -2.61 -12.45 -7.44
CA LEU A 59 -3.91 -11.78 -7.55
C LEU A 59 -3.73 -10.32 -7.99
N LEU A 60 -2.75 -9.59 -7.46
CA LEU A 60 -2.43 -8.23 -7.93
C LEU A 60 -2.01 -8.19 -9.40
N GLN A 61 -1.24 -9.20 -9.86
CA GLN A 61 -0.87 -9.32 -11.27
C GLN A 61 -2.11 -9.44 -12.18
N GLU A 62 -3.10 -10.22 -11.73
CA GLU A 62 -4.38 -10.39 -12.43
C GLU A 62 -5.24 -9.12 -12.37
N ASP A 63 -5.28 -8.44 -11.22
CA ASP A 63 -5.99 -7.18 -11.03
C ASP A 63 -5.42 -6.05 -11.91
N ILE A 64 -4.08 -5.93 -12.00
CA ILE A 64 -3.41 -4.99 -12.93
C ILE A 64 -3.69 -5.35 -14.39
N PHE A 65 -3.72 -6.64 -14.74
CA PHE A 65 -4.10 -7.09 -16.08
C PHE A 65 -5.54 -6.71 -16.44
N ARG A 66 -6.48 -6.83 -15.49
CA ARG A 66 -7.88 -6.38 -15.68
C ARG A 66 -8.02 -4.87 -15.87
N ILE A 67 -7.14 -4.08 -15.27
CA ILE A 67 -7.14 -2.62 -15.40
C ILE A 67 -6.46 -2.18 -16.71
N THR A 68 -5.26 -2.67 -16.99
CA THR A 68 -4.37 -2.12 -18.04
C THR A 68 -4.39 -2.93 -19.35
N GLY A 69 -4.89 -4.17 -19.32
CA GLY A 69 -4.76 -5.14 -20.41
C GLY A 69 -3.37 -5.75 -20.57
N GLN A 70 -2.39 -5.37 -19.73
CA GLN A 70 -1.03 -5.89 -19.73
C GLN A 70 -0.74 -6.61 -18.41
N ARG A 71 -0.03 -7.74 -18.47
CA ARG A 71 0.27 -8.57 -17.29
C ARG A 71 1.70 -8.28 -16.80
N PRO A 72 1.91 -7.70 -15.61
CA PRO A 72 3.24 -7.49 -15.04
C PRO A 72 4.05 -8.78 -14.91
N GLU A 73 5.37 -8.70 -15.13
CA GLU A 73 6.27 -9.82 -14.83
C GLU A 73 6.38 -10.05 -13.31
N LEU A 74 6.37 -11.33 -12.88
CA LEU A 74 6.62 -11.73 -11.49
C LEU A 74 8.08 -12.15 -11.32
N ASN A 75 8.77 -11.59 -10.33
CA ASN A 75 10.15 -11.89 -9.99
C ASN A 75 11.12 -11.84 -11.19
N PRO A 76 11.17 -10.70 -11.90
CA PRO A 76 12.00 -10.55 -13.10
C PRO A 76 13.48 -10.81 -12.81
N SER A 77 14.14 -11.58 -13.67
CA SER A 77 15.59 -11.86 -13.54
C SER A 77 16.43 -10.61 -13.81
N LEU A 78 16.01 -9.78 -14.77
CA LEU A 78 16.46 -8.41 -14.94
C LEU A 78 15.22 -7.53 -15.14
N SER A 79 15.12 -6.43 -14.41
CA SER A 79 14.10 -5.40 -14.68
C SER A 79 14.73 -4.02 -14.58
N ASN A 80 14.61 -3.26 -15.66
CA ASN A 80 15.08 -1.87 -15.76
C ASN A 80 13.98 -0.86 -15.35
N GLY A 81 12.74 -1.32 -15.17
CA GLY A 81 11.58 -0.50 -14.85
C GLY A 81 11.34 -0.29 -13.34
N PRO A 82 10.22 0.35 -12.99
CA PRO A 82 9.72 0.41 -11.62
C PRO A 82 9.44 -0.98 -11.04
N LEU A 83 9.41 -1.08 -9.70
CA LEU A 83 9.04 -2.32 -9.01
C LEU A 83 7.91 -2.13 -8.01
N ILE A 84 6.99 -3.10 -7.96
CA ILE A 84 6.09 -3.31 -6.83
C ILE A 84 6.69 -4.43 -5.97
N ILE A 85 7.28 -4.07 -4.84
CA ILE A 85 7.93 -5.01 -3.92
C ILE A 85 6.93 -5.42 -2.85
N ILE A 86 6.63 -6.71 -2.75
CA ILE A 86 5.64 -7.27 -1.81
C ILE A 86 6.35 -8.21 -0.85
N GLY A 87 6.11 -8.06 0.46
CA GLY A 87 6.64 -9.00 1.44
C GLY A 87 6.06 -8.85 2.84
N SER A 88 6.36 -9.82 3.70
CA SER A 88 6.12 -9.75 5.14
C SER A 88 7.34 -9.25 5.92
N ALA A 89 7.13 -8.58 7.04
CA ALA A 89 8.20 -8.08 7.90
C ALA A 89 8.92 -9.22 8.65
N ASP A 90 8.19 -10.25 9.07
CA ASP A 90 8.71 -11.40 9.82
C ASP A 90 9.57 -12.32 8.94
N ARG A 91 9.16 -12.57 7.68
CA ARG A 91 9.75 -13.61 6.84
C ARG A 91 10.61 -13.06 5.70
N SER A 92 10.12 -12.10 4.93
CA SER A 92 10.68 -11.69 3.64
C SER A 92 12.13 -11.17 3.68
N GLY A 93 13.03 -11.80 2.92
CA GLY A 93 14.43 -11.39 2.80
C GLY A 93 14.62 -10.07 2.06
N ILE A 94 13.74 -9.73 1.10
CA ILE A 94 13.80 -8.44 0.39
C ILE A 94 13.39 -7.27 1.29
N ILE A 95 12.36 -7.42 2.12
CA ILE A 95 11.95 -6.41 3.11
C ILE A 95 13.06 -6.18 4.14
N LYS A 96 13.67 -7.25 4.65
CA LYS A 96 14.83 -7.17 5.57
C LYS A 96 16.01 -6.38 4.97
N LYS A 97 16.31 -6.58 3.67
CA LYS A 97 17.33 -5.78 2.95
C LYS A 97 16.95 -4.29 2.84
N LEU A 98 15.69 -3.97 2.56
CA LEU A 98 15.22 -2.58 2.48
C LEU A 98 15.27 -1.86 3.83
N VAL A 99 14.93 -2.55 4.93
CA VAL A 99 15.06 -2.03 6.30
C VAL A 99 16.53 -1.80 6.67
N ALA A 100 17.40 -2.79 6.43
CA ALA A 100 18.83 -2.67 6.70
C ALA A 100 19.49 -1.53 5.88
N GLY A 101 19.07 -1.36 4.63
CA GLY A 101 19.48 -0.24 3.77
C GLY A 101 18.83 1.11 4.08
N LYS A 102 18.06 1.21 5.19
CA LYS A 102 17.29 2.39 5.63
C LYS A 102 16.39 2.99 4.54
N LYS A 103 15.87 2.16 3.62
CA LYS A 103 14.98 2.56 2.52
C LYS A 103 13.52 2.66 2.96
N ILE A 104 13.14 1.86 3.95
CA ILE A 104 11.81 1.84 4.56
C ILE A 104 11.95 1.76 6.09
N ASN A 105 10.94 2.23 6.82
CA ASN A 105 10.84 2.10 8.26
C ASN A 105 9.52 1.41 8.61
N LEU A 106 9.57 0.36 9.44
CA LEU A 106 8.43 -0.49 9.80
C LEU A 106 7.89 -0.23 11.21
N THR A 107 8.37 0.80 11.92
CA THR A 107 7.86 1.16 13.26
C THR A 107 6.34 1.38 13.29
N ALA A 108 5.74 1.77 12.18
CA ALA A 108 4.29 1.95 12.05
C ALA A 108 3.49 0.64 12.11
N ILE A 109 4.10 -0.51 11.78
CA ILE A 109 3.41 -1.83 11.72
C ILE A 109 4.00 -2.89 12.65
N ASN A 110 5.20 -2.66 13.18
CA ASN A 110 5.87 -3.62 14.06
C ASN A 110 5.03 -3.93 15.32
N ASN A 111 4.99 -5.21 15.71
CA ASN A 111 4.18 -5.74 16.82
C ASN A 111 2.67 -5.42 16.76
N ARG A 112 2.13 -5.03 15.60
CA ARG A 112 0.68 -4.91 15.38
C ARG A 112 0.17 -6.14 14.65
N TRP A 113 -1.04 -6.55 14.98
CA TRP A 113 -1.72 -7.65 14.30
C TRP A 113 -2.30 -7.18 12.96
N GLU A 114 -2.04 -7.92 11.87
CA GLU A 114 -2.59 -7.69 10.53
C GLU A 114 -2.38 -6.28 9.93
N ALA A 115 -1.49 -5.49 10.53
CA ALA A 115 -1.16 -4.15 10.06
C ALA A 115 -0.29 -4.19 8.81
N PHE A 116 -0.45 -3.21 7.93
CA PHE A 116 0.33 -3.06 6.70
C PHE A 116 0.67 -1.61 6.41
N GLN A 117 1.63 -1.44 5.51
CA GLN A 117 2.15 -0.16 5.06
C GLN A 117 2.46 -0.25 3.56
N LEU A 118 1.97 0.73 2.81
CA LEU A 118 2.38 0.97 1.43
C LEU A 118 3.31 2.19 1.45
N THR A 119 4.45 2.13 0.77
CA THR A 119 5.43 3.22 0.79
C THR A 119 6.24 3.28 -0.50
N SER A 120 6.26 4.45 -1.14
CA SER A 120 7.18 4.74 -2.24
C SER A 120 8.60 4.86 -1.70
N ALA A 121 9.50 4.04 -2.24
CA ALA A 121 10.91 3.97 -1.86
C ALA A 121 11.77 3.77 -3.12
N LYS A 122 13.08 3.55 -2.92
CA LYS A 122 13.94 2.97 -3.95
C LYS A 122 14.11 1.48 -3.70
N ASP A 123 14.37 0.74 -4.76
CA ASP A 123 14.69 -0.69 -4.70
C ASP A 123 15.94 -0.99 -3.83
N PRO A 124 16.24 -2.25 -3.49
CA PRO A 124 17.41 -2.59 -2.68
C PRO A 124 18.75 -2.12 -3.28
N THR A 125 18.84 -1.96 -4.61
CA THR A 125 20.04 -1.41 -5.28
C THR A 125 20.12 0.12 -5.24
N GLY A 126 19.04 0.81 -4.85
CA GLY A 126 18.94 2.26 -4.78
C GLY A 126 18.81 2.97 -6.12
N LYS A 127 18.55 2.24 -7.21
CA LYS A 127 18.53 2.74 -8.60
C LYS A 127 17.11 2.98 -9.13
N ARG A 128 16.17 2.09 -8.81
CA ARG A 128 14.83 2.08 -9.41
C ARG A 128 13.78 2.65 -8.44
N PRO A 129 12.75 3.38 -8.94
CA PRO A 129 11.59 3.70 -8.12
C PRO A 129 10.85 2.42 -7.75
N SER A 130 10.29 2.37 -6.55
CA SER A 130 9.55 1.18 -6.11
C SER A 130 8.40 1.54 -5.17
N LEU A 131 7.27 0.86 -5.31
CA LEU A 131 6.22 0.80 -4.29
C LEU A 131 6.47 -0.43 -3.43
N VAL A 132 6.69 -0.24 -2.13
CA VAL A 132 6.86 -1.33 -1.19
C VAL A 132 5.55 -1.55 -0.45
N ILE A 133 4.99 -2.75 -0.59
CA ILE A 133 3.82 -3.24 0.16
C ILE A 133 4.34 -4.21 1.21
N THR A 134 4.25 -3.83 2.48
CA THR A 134 4.82 -4.59 3.59
C THR A 134 3.81 -4.76 4.71
N GLY A 135 3.69 -5.98 5.22
CA GLY A 135 2.80 -6.35 6.32
C GLY A 135 3.58 -6.79 7.56
N SER A 136 2.98 -6.57 8.71
CA SER A 136 3.42 -7.13 10.01
C SER A 136 3.46 -8.66 9.98
N ASP A 137 2.46 -9.27 9.37
CA ASP A 137 2.30 -10.70 9.14
C ASP A 137 1.76 -10.98 7.72
N ALA A 138 1.60 -12.26 7.39
CA ALA A 138 1.14 -12.72 6.07
C ALA A 138 -0.23 -12.16 5.64
N ARG A 139 -1.16 -11.93 6.58
CA ARG A 139 -2.50 -11.41 6.29
C ARG A 139 -2.49 -9.89 6.15
N GLY A 140 -1.72 -9.21 6.99
CA GLY A 140 -1.42 -7.79 6.81
C GLY A 140 -0.84 -7.50 5.41
N THR A 141 0.16 -8.26 4.96
CA THR A 141 0.72 -8.09 3.61
C THR A 141 -0.35 -8.29 2.53
N ALA A 142 -1.19 -9.32 2.64
CA ALA A 142 -2.28 -9.57 1.70
C ALA A 142 -3.30 -8.41 1.69
N PHE A 143 -3.69 -7.87 2.84
CA PHE A 143 -4.57 -6.70 2.93
C PHE A 143 -3.94 -5.46 2.30
N GLY A 144 -2.64 -5.23 2.47
CA GLY A 144 -1.94 -4.14 1.79
C GLY A 144 -1.94 -4.27 0.27
N VAL A 145 -1.90 -5.51 -0.25
CA VAL A 145 -2.02 -5.79 -1.69
C VAL A 145 -3.44 -5.53 -2.20
N PHE A 146 -4.46 -6.00 -1.47
CA PHE A 146 -5.86 -5.75 -1.85
C PHE A 146 -6.26 -4.28 -1.69
N GLU A 147 -5.65 -3.54 -0.75
CA GLU A 147 -5.82 -2.08 -0.64
C GLU A 147 -5.32 -1.38 -1.91
N LEU A 148 -4.16 -1.76 -2.46
CA LEU A 148 -3.67 -1.24 -3.73
C LEU A 148 -4.65 -1.56 -4.89
N SER A 149 -5.12 -2.80 -4.96
CA SER A 149 -6.07 -3.25 -6.00
C SER A 149 -7.38 -2.45 -5.94
N LYS A 150 -7.89 -2.21 -4.73
CA LYS A 150 -9.06 -1.37 -4.46
C LYS A 150 -8.83 0.09 -4.86
N GLN A 151 -7.68 0.67 -4.54
CA GLN A 151 -7.31 2.04 -4.95
C GLN A 151 -7.14 2.16 -6.48
N ALA A 152 -6.68 1.11 -7.14
CA ALA A 152 -6.55 1.06 -8.60
C ALA A 152 -7.90 0.87 -9.32
N GLY A 153 -8.96 0.51 -8.58
CA GLY A 153 -10.34 0.43 -9.07
C GLY A 153 -10.92 -0.98 -9.19
N VAL A 154 -10.24 -2.01 -8.69
CA VAL A 154 -10.79 -3.37 -8.60
C VAL A 154 -11.67 -3.49 -7.35
N SER A 155 -12.97 -3.69 -7.54
CA SER A 155 -13.90 -3.95 -6.45
C SER A 155 -13.63 -5.31 -5.81
N PRO A 156 -13.63 -5.46 -4.47
CA PRO A 156 -13.58 -6.77 -3.81
C PRO A 156 -14.70 -7.75 -4.25
N TRP A 157 -15.78 -7.21 -4.82
CA TRP A 157 -16.93 -7.97 -5.32
C TRP A 157 -16.84 -8.31 -6.82
N TYR A 158 -15.72 -8.08 -7.50
CA TYR A 158 -15.60 -8.30 -8.95
C TYR A 158 -15.91 -9.75 -9.38
N TRP A 159 -15.59 -10.73 -8.53
CA TRP A 159 -15.90 -12.14 -8.76
C TRP A 159 -17.25 -12.55 -8.18
N TRP A 160 -17.59 -12.04 -6.98
CA TRP A 160 -18.78 -12.49 -6.22
C TRP A 160 -20.10 -11.85 -6.66
N ALA A 161 -20.06 -10.73 -7.37
CA ALA A 161 -21.23 -10.00 -7.86
C ALA A 161 -20.98 -9.34 -9.23
N ASP A 162 -20.09 -9.92 -10.04
CA ASP A 162 -19.76 -9.50 -11.41
C ASP A 162 -19.47 -8.00 -11.58
N VAL A 163 -18.93 -7.34 -10.54
CA VAL A 163 -18.70 -5.89 -10.56
C VAL A 163 -17.62 -5.55 -11.59
N PRO A 164 -17.93 -4.75 -12.64
CA PRO A 164 -17.02 -4.54 -13.76
C PRO A 164 -15.79 -3.73 -13.34
N VAL A 165 -14.60 -4.25 -13.66
CA VAL A 165 -13.35 -3.51 -13.54
C VAL A 165 -13.27 -2.50 -14.68
N LYS A 166 -13.11 -1.22 -14.35
CA LYS A 166 -12.96 -0.16 -15.35
C LYS A 166 -11.55 -0.21 -15.94
N THR A 167 -11.43 -0.69 -17.17
CA THR A 167 -10.18 -0.63 -17.94
C THR A 167 -9.68 0.81 -18.07
N ARG A 168 -8.39 1.04 -17.87
CA ARG A 168 -7.76 2.35 -18.05
C ARG A 168 -6.64 2.24 -19.07
N LYS A 169 -6.65 3.17 -20.03
CA LYS A 169 -5.51 3.41 -20.92
C LYS A 169 -4.51 4.28 -20.14
N GLU A 170 -3.24 3.89 -20.20
CA GLU A 170 -2.12 4.66 -19.66
C GLU A 170 -1.69 5.78 -20.61
#